data_AF-A0A2R6KLL4-F1
#
_entry.id   AF-A0A2R6KLL4-F1
#
_cell.length_a   1.000
_cell.length_b   1.000
_cell.length_c   1.000
_cell.angle_alpha   90.00
_cell.angle_beta   90.00
_cell.angle_gamma   90.00
#
_symmetry.space_group_name_H-M   'P 1'
#
loop_
_entity.id
_entity.type
_entity.pdbx_description
1 polymer ?
#
loop_
_entity_poly.entity_id
_entity_poly.type
_entity_poly.pdbx_seq_one_letter_code
_entity_poly.pdbx_strand_id
1 'polypeptide(L)'
;MLFPTHLVAAYLPTRRWDLPPAWTVAGAALPDLVLVLLAVTLVGLAVRHTSGHGHTHRRVALAVWVGWTSYLLLDAINMPLNGRPGDARFLLWPAVEHAPAVRLPPLAFAAHYVGTPAFYLEVLVWVAFFAVLVRRLRTQRPGPDG
;
A
#
# COMPACT_ATOMS: atom_id res chain seq x y z
N MET A 1 8.46 -6.86 -2.50
CA MET A 1 8.71 -5.48 -2.04
C MET A 1 8.70 -5.47 -0.54
N LEU A 2 9.45 -4.55 0.06
CA LEU A 2 9.47 -4.41 1.51
C LEU A 2 8.23 -3.64 1.98
N PHE A 3 7.73 -4.01 3.16
CA PHE A 3 6.56 -3.38 3.79
C PHE A 3 6.58 -1.84 3.81
N PRO A 4 7.69 -1.15 4.13
CA PRO A 4 7.73 0.32 4.11
C PRO A 4 7.37 0.93 2.75
N THR A 5 7.65 0.22 1.66
CA THR A 5 7.39 0.68 0.29
C THR A 5 5.91 0.70 -0.01
N HIS A 6 5.12 -0.19 0.59
CA HIS A 6 3.68 -0.21 0.42
C HIS A 6 3.01 0.96 1.13
N LEU A 7 3.53 1.36 2.30
CA LEU A 7 3.09 2.58 3.00
C LEU A 7 3.38 3.84 2.18
N VAL A 8 4.56 3.91 1.55
CA VAL A 8 4.97 5.01 0.70
C VAL A 8 4.12 5.09 -0.58
N ALA A 9 3.91 3.95 -1.23
CA ALA A 9 3.07 3.88 -2.43
C ALA A 9 1.62 4.31 -2.14
N ALA A 10 1.08 3.89 -1.00
CA ALA A 10 -0.25 4.29 -0.54
C ALA A 10 -0.34 5.78 -0.22
N TYR A 11 0.75 6.41 0.23
CA TYR A 11 0.78 7.86 0.47
C TYR A 11 0.68 8.69 -0.82
N LEU A 12 1.25 8.23 -1.94
CA LEU A 12 1.28 8.98 -3.21
C LEU A 12 -0.11 9.44 -3.75
N PRO A 13 -1.14 8.57 -3.85
CA PRO A 13 -2.44 8.96 -4.39
C PRO A 13 -3.21 9.96 -3.52
N THR A 14 -2.85 10.11 -2.23
CA THR A 14 -3.50 11.06 -1.31
C THR A 14 -3.52 12.49 -1.84
N ARG A 15 -2.53 12.84 -2.65
CA ARG A 15 -2.39 14.18 -3.25
C ARG A 15 -3.28 14.42 -4.46
N ARG A 16 -3.45 13.41 -5.32
CA ARG A 16 -4.25 13.55 -6.53
C ARG A 16 -5.74 13.53 -6.23
N TRP A 17 -6.13 12.80 -5.19
CA TRP A 17 -7.53 12.55 -4.84
C TRP A 17 -7.96 13.20 -3.53
N ASP A 18 -7.10 14.04 -2.94
CA ASP A 18 -7.33 14.75 -1.68
C ASP A 18 -7.83 13.78 -0.57
N LEU A 19 -7.08 12.69 -0.36
CA LEU A 19 -7.46 11.66 0.62
C LEU A 19 -6.70 11.85 1.93
N PRO A 20 -7.35 11.58 3.08
CA PRO A 20 -6.70 11.72 4.38
C PRO A 20 -5.52 10.71 4.49
N PRO A 21 -4.26 11.19 4.62
CA PRO A 21 -3.09 10.33 4.46
C PRO A 21 -2.97 9.22 5.50
N ALA A 22 -3.34 9.50 6.74
CA ALA A 22 -3.31 8.53 7.83
C ALA A 22 -4.16 7.29 7.51
N TRP A 23 -5.32 7.48 6.87
CA TRP A 23 -6.23 6.39 6.53
C TRP A 23 -5.80 5.60 5.31
N THR A 24 -5.12 6.24 4.34
CA THR A 24 -4.55 5.53 3.19
C THR A 24 -3.35 4.68 3.59
N VAL A 25 -2.48 5.22 4.47
CA VAL A 25 -1.35 4.47 5.03
C VAL A 25 -1.86 3.33 5.94
N ALA A 26 -2.87 3.60 6.78
CA ALA A 26 -3.50 2.56 7.60
C ALA A 26 -4.11 1.46 6.73
N GLY A 27 -4.82 1.81 5.65
CA GLY A 27 -5.38 0.86 4.69
C GLY A 27 -4.33 -0.03 4.03
N ALA A 28 -3.15 0.52 3.74
CA ALA A 28 -2.01 -0.26 3.24
C ALA A 28 -1.37 -1.12 4.34
N ALA A 29 -1.44 -0.75 5.61
CA ALA A 29 -0.96 -1.60 6.70
C ALA A 29 -1.95 -2.75 7.03
N LEU A 30 -3.22 -2.65 6.60
CA LEU A 30 -4.26 -3.64 6.94
C LEU A 30 -3.95 -5.07 6.47
N PRO A 31 -3.48 -5.33 5.23
CA PRO A 31 -3.17 -6.69 4.79
C PRO A 31 -2.20 -7.44 5.70
N ASP A 32 -1.25 -6.73 6.30
CA ASP A 32 -0.23 -7.30 7.19
C ASP A 32 -0.68 -7.35 8.65
N LEU A 33 -1.45 -6.36 9.10
CA LEU A 33 -1.97 -6.30 10.47
C LEU A 33 -3.16 -7.22 10.70
N VAL A 34 -3.83 -7.66 9.63
CA VAL A 34 -5.12 -8.31 9.72
C VAL A 34 -5.06 -9.70 9.08
N LEU A 35 -5.10 -10.73 9.93
CA LEU A 35 -5.61 -12.05 9.54
C LEU A 35 -6.92 -11.85 8.76
N VAL A 36 -6.88 -12.24 7.50
CA VAL A 36 -7.73 -11.77 6.38
C VAL A 36 -9.26 -11.73 6.67
N LEU A 37 -9.75 -12.45 7.68
CA LEU A 37 -11.12 -12.39 8.22
C LEU A 37 -11.52 -11.06 8.89
N LEU A 38 -10.62 -10.34 9.56
CA LEU A 38 -10.97 -9.09 10.24
C LEU A 38 -11.00 -7.90 9.25
N ALA A 39 -10.29 -7.97 8.12
CA ALA A 39 -10.21 -6.89 7.13
C ALA A 39 -11.50 -6.81 6.33
N VAL A 40 -12.01 -7.96 5.87
CA VAL A 40 -13.31 -8.06 5.19
C VAL A 40 -14.45 -7.67 6.15
N THR A 41 -14.35 -8.05 7.43
CA THR A 41 -15.35 -7.69 8.45
C THR A 41 -15.33 -6.19 8.76
N LEU A 42 -14.16 -5.57 8.96
CA LEU A 42 -14.06 -4.13 9.25
C LEU A 42 -14.44 -3.27 8.04
N VAL A 43 -14.04 -3.64 6.83
CA VAL A 43 -14.44 -2.94 5.61
C VAL A 43 -15.93 -3.16 5.32
N GLY A 44 -16.43 -4.38 5.48
CA GLY A 44 -17.85 -4.70 5.34
C GLY A 44 -18.73 -4.01 6.38
N LEU A 45 -18.26 -3.84 7.61
CA LEU A 45 -18.94 -3.10 8.68
C LEU A 45 -18.91 -1.59 8.41
N ALA A 46 -17.78 -1.05 7.93
CA ALA A 46 -17.67 0.34 7.50
C ALA A 46 -18.62 0.66 6.32
N VAL A 47 -18.82 -0.28 5.40
CA VAL A 47 -19.75 -0.14 4.26
C VAL A 47 -21.21 -0.39 4.67
N ARG A 48 -21.49 -1.30 5.62
CA ARG A 48 -22.87 -1.59 6.08
C ARG A 48 -23.49 -0.51 6.96
N HIS A 49 -22.69 0.29 7.67
CA HIS A 49 -23.21 1.43 8.43
C HIS A 49 -23.35 2.71 7.60
N THR A 50 -23.20 2.65 6.26
CA THR A 50 -23.41 3.79 5.37
C THR A 50 -24.89 4.02 5.02
N SER A 51 -25.79 3.93 6.01
CA SER A 51 -27.15 4.46 5.93
C SER A 51 -27.20 5.76 6.72
N GLY A 52 -26.73 6.84 6.09
CA GLY A 52 -26.66 8.18 6.66
C GLY A 52 -25.26 8.57 7.14
N HIS A 53 -24.95 9.87 7.07
CA HIS A 53 -23.81 10.57 7.70
C HIS A 53 -22.53 10.79 6.85
N GLY A 54 -22.45 11.99 6.24
CA GLY A 54 -21.22 12.80 6.08
C GLY A 54 -20.25 12.49 4.92
N HIS A 55 -19.89 13.53 4.14
CA HIS A 55 -18.82 13.50 3.11
C HIS A 55 -17.47 12.94 3.64
N THR A 56 -17.18 13.15 4.93
CA THR A 56 -15.93 12.74 5.58
C THR A 56 -15.79 11.22 5.68
N HIS A 57 -16.86 10.49 6.01
CA HIS A 57 -16.83 9.02 6.13
C HIS A 57 -16.56 8.35 4.78
N ARG A 58 -17.14 8.88 3.70
CA ARG A 58 -16.89 8.42 2.34
C ARG A 58 -15.44 8.60 1.92
N ARG A 59 -14.81 9.73 2.27
CA ARG A 59 -13.38 10.00 1.98
C ARG A 59 -12.45 9.09 2.76
N VAL A 60 -12.77 8.82 4.03
CA VAL A 60 -12.03 7.86 4.86
C VAL A 60 -12.15 6.45 4.32
N ALA A 61 -13.35 5.98 3.99
CA ALA A 61 -13.56 4.66 3.40
C ALA A 61 -12.80 4.51 2.07
N LEU A 62 -12.86 5.54 1.20
CA LEU A 62 -12.13 5.53 -0.07
C LEU A 62 -10.60 5.57 0.14
N ALA A 63 -10.12 6.32 1.13
CA ALA A 63 -8.70 6.33 1.51
C ALA A 63 -8.21 4.94 1.93
N VAL A 64 -8.96 4.26 2.80
CA VAL A 64 -8.65 2.89 3.23
C VAL A 64 -8.63 1.93 2.04
N TRP A 65 -9.66 1.98 1.18
CA TRP A 65 -9.74 1.15 -0.03
C TRP A 65 -8.57 1.39 -0.99
N VAL A 66 -8.20 2.65 -1.24
CA VAL A 66 -7.07 2.98 -2.12
C VAL A 66 -5.76 2.44 -1.55
N GLY A 67 -5.53 2.60 -0.24
CA GLY A 67 -4.35 2.06 0.43
C GLY A 67 -4.29 0.54 0.30
N TRP A 68 -5.39 -0.13 0.61
CA TRP A 68 -5.49 -1.58 0.54
C TRP A 68 -5.27 -2.11 -0.88
N THR A 69 -6.00 -1.58 -1.87
CA THR A 69 -5.86 -2.00 -3.26
C THR A 69 -4.46 -1.73 -3.79
N SER A 70 -3.83 -0.62 -3.41
CA SER A 70 -2.45 -0.32 -3.82
C SER A 70 -1.47 -1.36 -3.30
N TYR A 71 -1.59 -1.76 -2.02
CA TYR A 71 -0.78 -2.81 -1.40
C TYR A 71 -0.90 -4.13 -2.17
N LEU A 72 -2.14 -4.60 -2.40
CA LEU A 72 -2.41 -5.86 -3.09
C LEU A 72 -1.89 -5.85 -4.54
N LEU A 73 -2.08 -4.72 -5.24
CA LEU A 73 -1.65 -4.57 -6.63
C LEU A 73 -0.13 -4.60 -6.74
N LEU A 74 0.56 -3.91 -5.82
CA LEU A 74 2.02 -3.92 -5.77
C LEU A 74 2.54 -5.33 -5.53
N ASP A 75 1.97 -6.10 -4.61
CA ASP A 75 2.38 -7.50 -4.40
C ASP A 75 2.12 -8.37 -5.63
N ALA A 76 0.93 -8.25 -6.23
CA ALA A 76 0.56 -9.01 -7.42
C ALA A 76 1.47 -8.71 -8.63
N ILE A 77 1.99 -7.48 -8.76
CA ILE A 77 2.96 -7.10 -9.80
C ILE A 77 4.36 -7.60 -9.45
N ASN A 78 4.77 -7.53 -8.19
CA ASN A 78 6.11 -7.94 -7.77
C ASN A 78 6.35 -9.45 -7.85
N MET A 79 5.31 -10.26 -7.64
CA MET A 79 5.39 -11.72 -7.72
C MET A 79 5.87 -12.24 -9.09
N PRO A 80 5.23 -11.90 -10.24
CA PRO A 80 5.71 -12.32 -11.55
C PRO A 80 7.06 -11.67 -11.91
N LEU A 81 7.31 -10.42 -11.52
CA LEU A 81 8.60 -9.76 -11.76
C LEU A 81 9.78 -10.45 -11.07
N ASN A 82 9.52 -11.12 -9.95
CA ASN A 82 10.51 -11.93 -9.25
C ASN A 82 10.47 -13.41 -9.64
N GLY A 83 9.87 -13.76 -10.79
CA GLY A 83 9.79 -15.13 -11.29
C GLY A 83 8.85 -16.05 -10.50
N ARG A 84 7.95 -15.48 -9.69
CA ARG A 84 7.00 -16.22 -8.82
C ARG A 84 5.54 -15.91 -9.20
N PRO A 85 5.10 -16.06 -10.47
CA PRO A 85 3.74 -15.73 -10.87
C PRO A 85 2.67 -16.58 -10.16
N GLY A 86 3.03 -17.79 -9.74
CA GLY A 86 2.14 -18.68 -8.98
C GLY A 86 1.75 -18.11 -7.61
N ASP A 87 2.52 -17.18 -7.07
CA ASP A 87 2.26 -16.61 -5.76
C ASP A 87 1.16 -15.55 -5.79
N ALA A 88 0.83 -15.01 -6.97
CA ALA A 88 -0.30 -14.11 -7.19
C ALA A 88 -1.66 -14.74 -6.84
N ARG A 89 -1.70 -16.08 -6.69
CA ARG A 89 -2.88 -16.82 -6.22
C ARG A 89 -3.31 -16.41 -4.81
N PHE A 90 -2.47 -15.71 -4.04
CA PHE A 90 -2.88 -15.12 -2.77
C PHE A 90 -4.11 -14.19 -2.90
N LEU A 91 -4.31 -13.56 -4.07
CA LEU A 91 -5.49 -12.74 -4.35
C LEU A 91 -6.80 -13.54 -4.37
N LEU A 92 -6.71 -14.85 -4.62
CA LEU A 92 -7.85 -15.75 -4.67
C LEU A 92 -8.17 -16.36 -3.29
N TRP A 93 -7.42 -16.00 -2.26
CA TRP A 93 -7.74 -16.40 -0.89
C TRP A 93 -9.11 -15.80 -0.49
N PRO A 94 -9.99 -16.55 0.21
CA PRO A 94 -9.78 -17.88 0.80
C PRO A 94 -10.16 -19.05 -0.11
N ALA A 95 -10.58 -18.80 -1.35
CA ALA A 95 -11.04 -19.87 -2.25
C ALA A 95 -9.89 -20.79 -2.71
N VAL A 96 -8.65 -20.30 -2.70
CA VAL A 96 -7.46 -21.07 -3.05
C VAL A 96 -6.44 -21.00 -1.92
N GLU A 97 -6.08 -22.16 -1.37
CA GLU A 97 -4.94 -22.26 -0.46
C GLU A 97 -3.63 -22.09 -1.26
N HIS A 98 -2.75 -21.23 -0.75
CA HIS A 98 -1.48 -20.94 -1.39
C HIS A 98 -0.35 -20.98 -0.36
N ALA A 99 0.67 -21.79 -0.64
CA ALA A 99 1.91 -21.81 0.13
C ALA A 99 2.96 -20.92 -0.58
N PRO A 100 3.49 -19.87 0.09
CA PRO A 100 4.44 -18.95 -0.53
C PRO A 100 5.73 -19.68 -0.91
N ALA A 101 6.25 -19.38 -2.12
CA ALA A 101 7.45 -20.04 -2.64
C ALA A 101 8.76 -19.64 -1.92
N VAL A 102 8.82 -18.46 -1.29
CA VAL A 102 9.96 -18.02 -0.48
C VAL A 102 9.65 -18.15 0.99
N ARG A 103 10.53 -18.88 1.69
CA ARG A 103 10.50 -19.11 3.14
C ARG A 103 11.78 -18.60 3.82
N LEU A 104 12.44 -17.62 3.20
CA LEU A 104 13.66 -17.05 3.74
C LEU A 104 13.36 -16.21 4.99
N PRO A 105 14.23 -16.24 6.02
CA PRO A 105 14.11 -15.32 7.14
C PRO A 105 14.31 -13.87 6.68
N PRO A 106 13.76 -12.87 7.39
CA PRO A 106 13.66 -11.49 6.89
C PRO A 106 14.97 -10.87 6.40
N LEU A 107 16.07 -11.10 7.13
CA LEU A 107 17.38 -10.54 6.76
C LEU A 107 17.96 -11.22 5.51
N ALA A 108 17.80 -12.54 5.39
CA ALA A 108 18.23 -13.30 4.21
C ALA A 108 17.39 -12.93 2.98
N PHE A 109 16.09 -12.69 3.18
CA PHE A 109 15.21 -12.17 2.14
C PHE A 109 15.68 -10.79 1.68
N ALA A 110 15.95 -9.85 2.59
CA ALA A 110 16.41 -8.51 2.24
C ALA A 110 17.69 -8.54 1.40
N ALA A 111 18.67 -9.37 1.78
CA ALA A 111 19.90 -9.54 1.01
C ALA A 111 19.63 -10.14 -0.38
N HIS A 112 18.79 -11.17 -0.48
CA HIS A 112 18.39 -11.77 -1.76
C HIS A 112 17.54 -10.84 -2.63
N TYR A 113 16.82 -9.91 -2.00
CA TYR A 113 15.93 -8.98 -2.68
C TYR A 113 16.70 -7.87 -3.41
N VAL A 114 17.86 -7.47 -2.90
CA VAL A 114 18.72 -6.45 -3.52
C VAL A 114 19.15 -6.90 -4.92
N GLY A 115 18.93 -6.04 -5.92
CA GLY A 115 19.30 -6.30 -7.32
C GLY A 115 18.24 -7.06 -8.13
N THR A 116 17.11 -7.45 -7.52
CA THR A 116 15.97 -8.02 -8.26
C THR A 116 15.23 -6.93 -9.07
N PRO A 117 14.49 -7.30 -10.15
CA PRO A 117 13.66 -6.35 -10.89
C PRO A 117 12.66 -5.59 -9.99
N ALA A 118 12.08 -6.29 -9.02
CA ALA A 118 11.18 -5.70 -8.02
C ALA A 118 11.87 -4.64 -7.14
N PHE A 119 13.14 -4.86 -6.78
CA PHE A 119 13.91 -3.89 -6.00
C PHE A 119 14.09 -2.56 -6.77
N TYR A 120 14.32 -2.61 -8.08
CA TYR A 120 14.40 -1.38 -8.87
C TYR A 120 13.05 -0.66 -8.96
N LEU A 121 11.94 -1.40 -9.05
CA LEU A 121 10.59 -0.80 -8.99
C LEU A 121 10.35 -0.11 -7.63
N GLU A 122 10.84 -0.72 -6.55
CA GLU A 122 10.78 -0.14 -5.20
C GLU A 122 11.56 1.17 -5.13
N VAL A 123 12.77 1.22 -5.70
CA VAL A 123 13.55 2.45 -5.83
C VAL A 123 12.77 3.54 -6.59
N LEU A 124 12.07 3.20 -7.68
CA LEU A 124 11.25 4.16 -8.43
C LEU A 124 10.11 4.75 -7.58
N VAL A 125 9.45 3.92 -6.76
CA VAL A 125 8.41 4.38 -5.82
C VAL A 125 8.99 5.35 -4.81
N TRP A 126 10.15 5.05 -4.23
CA TRP A 126 10.84 5.94 -3.30
C TRP A 126 11.28 7.26 -3.96
N VAL A 127 11.81 7.21 -5.18
CA VAL A 127 12.17 8.42 -5.95
C VAL A 127 10.93 9.29 -6.18
N ALA A 128 9.80 8.69 -6.57
CA ALA A 128 8.55 9.42 -6.75
C ALA A 128 8.09 10.08 -5.45
N PHE A 129 8.20 9.38 -4.32
CA PHE A 129 7.88 9.92 -3.00
C PHE A 129 8.77 11.10 -2.62
N PHE A 130 10.09 10.98 -2.73
CA PHE A 130 11.00 12.08 -2.43
C PHE A 130 10.80 13.26 -3.38
N ALA A 131 10.49 13.03 -4.66
CA ALA A 131 10.15 14.10 -5.60
C ALA A 131 8.90 14.88 -5.15
N VAL A 132 7.86 14.18 -4.67
CA VAL A 132 6.67 14.81 -4.10
C VAL A 132 7.00 15.58 -2.83
N LEU A 133 7.82 15.01 -1.93
CA LEU A 133 8.20 15.64 -0.67
C LEU A 133 9.04 16.91 -0.90
N VAL A 134 10.03 16.86 -1.79
CA VAL A 134 10.87 18.01 -2.15
C VAL A 134 10.02 19.11 -2.78
N ARG A 135 9.08 18.77 -3.67
CA ARG A 135 8.13 19.75 -4.22
C ARG A 135 7.33 20.44 -3.11
N ARG A 136 6.87 19.69 -2.10
CA ARG A 136 6.15 20.24 -0.93
C ARG A 136 7.02 21.20 -0.11
N LEU A 137 8.26 20.80 0.20
CA LEU A 137 9.17 21.63 0.98
C LEU A 137 9.51 22.93 0.24
N ARG A 138 9.57 22.90 -1.09
CA ARG A 138 9.77 24.09 -1.92
C ARG A 138 8.54 25.02 -1.92
N THR A 139 7.32 24.49 -1.95
CA THR A 139 6.10 25.31 -1.91
C THR A 139 5.74 25.82 -0.51
N GLN A 140 6.24 25.19 0.56
CA GLN A 140 6.02 25.63 1.94
C GLN A 140 7.12 26.55 2.50
N ARG A 141 8.16 26.88 1.74
CA ARG A 141 9.08 27.94 2.17
C ARG A 141 8.31 29.26 2.18
N PRO A 142 8.20 29.96 3.33
CA PRO A 142 7.78 31.35 3.31
C PRO A 142 8.76 32.12 2.43
N GLY A 143 8.26 33.04 1.61
CA GLY A 143 9.11 34.02 0.94
C GLY A 143 9.93 34.80 1.98
N PRO A 144 11.07 35.40 1.61
CA PRO A 144 11.95 36.11 2.54
C PRO A 144 11.33 37.34 3.25
N ASP A 145 10.03 37.61 3.08
CA ASP A 145 9.34 38.77 3.64
C ASP A 145 8.11 38.32 4.45
N GLY A 146 8.27 38.18 5.77
CA GLY A 146 7.20 37.86 6.72
C GLY A 146 7.67 37.96 8.16
#